data_AF-A0A7K2YJ93-F1
#
_entry.id   AF-A0A7K2YJ93-F1
#
_cell.length_a   1.000
_cell.length_b   1.000
_cell.length_c   1.000
_cell.angle_alpha   90.00
_cell.angle_beta   90.00
_cell.angle_gamma   90.00
#
_symmetry.space_group_name_H-M   'P 1'
#
loop_
_entity.id
_entity.type
_entity.pdbx_description
1 polymer ?
#
loop_
_entity_poly.entity_id
_entity_poly.type
_entity_poly.pdbx_seq_one_letter_code
_entity_poly.pdbx_strand_id
1 'polypeptide(L)'
;GALVAMGALGAVFGDTADAYRLRVLNIAVPQLVGAAGLALGASQFGHGWSAVAVLTVVALVAGMVSTIGAIASASGLNLLLMAVIGAGLPMPSPWWRGPMLILAGTALVLAMALLAWPARSRIPERVAVADAYSATADLMAAAGTDAWEAARAEVTLALNHAYDLLLGRRALAPGRSRGMSRLVALLNALT
;
A
#
# COMPACT_ATOMS: atom_id res chain seq x y z
N GLY A 1 -6.81 0.54 22.75
CA GLY A 1 -7.50 -0.23 21.71
C GLY A 1 -7.37 0.42 20.34
N ALA A 2 -7.94 1.62 20.14
CA ALA A 2 -8.05 2.27 18.83
C ALA A 2 -6.74 2.39 18.03
N LEU A 3 -5.63 2.82 18.64
CA LEU A 3 -4.33 2.97 17.95
C LEU A 3 -3.78 1.63 17.41
N VAL A 4 -3.96 0.55 18.17
CA VAL A 4 -3.56 -0.81 17.75
C VAL A 4 -4.43 -1.27 16.59
N ALA A 5 -5.74 -1.00 16.64
CA ALA A 5 -6.66 -1.32 15.54
C ALA A 5 -6.35 -0.50 14.27
N MET A 6 -5.94 0.77 14.42
CA MET A 6 -5.54 1.64 13.31
C MET A 6 -4.27 1.12 12.63
N GLY A 7 -3.28 0.70 13.43
CA GLY A 7 -2.09 0.00 12.93
C GLY A 7 -2.42 -1.32 12.25
N ALA A 8 -3.33 -2.12 12.80
CA ALA A 8 -3.78 -3.36 12.18
C ALA A 8 -4.50 -3.12 10.84
N LEU A 9 -5.42 -2.16 10.78
CA LEU A 9 -6.13 -1.78 9.55
C LEU A 9 -5.16 -1.30 8.47
N GLY A 10 -4.23 -0.40 8.81
CA GLY A 10 -3.22 0.06 7.85
C GLY A 10 -2.34 -1.07 7.33
N ALA A 11 -2.05 -2.08 8.18
CA ALA A 11 -1.30 -3.25 7.76
C ALA A 11 -2.09 -4.18 6.83
N VAL A 12 -3.40 -4.33 7.04
CA VAL A 12 -4.30 -5.09 6.15
C VAL A 12 -4.49 -4.37 4.81
N PHE A 13 -4.62 -3.04 4.79
CA PHE A 13 -4.71 -2.29 3.54
C PHE A 13 -3.38 -2.26 2.76
N GLY A 14 -2.24 -2.24 3.47
CA GLY A 14 -0.92 -2.39 2.85
C GLY A 14 -0.64 -3.80 2.33
N ASP A 15 -1.48 -4.77 2.70
CA ASP A 15 -1.39 -6.16 2.29
C ASP A 15 -1.97 -6.40 0.88
N THR A 16 -1.44 -5.65 -0.08
CA THR A 16 -1.84 -5.69 -1.50
C THR A 16 -0.75 -6.26 -2.41
N ALA A 17 0.44 -6.54 -1.86
CA ALA A 17 1.57 -7.05 -2.63
C ALA A 17 1.73 -8.57 -2.53
N ASP A 18 1.88 -9.18 -3.69
CA ASP A 18 1.86 -10.62 -3.86
C ASP A 18 3.25 -11.29 -3.74
N ALA A 19 4.33 -10.52 -3.82
CA ALA A 19 5.70 -11.00 -3.68
C ALA A 19 6.27 -10.74 -2.27
N TYR A 20 6.86 -11.76 -1.63
CA TYR A 20 7.28 -11.80 -0.19
C TYR A 20 7.92 -10.53 0.35
N ARG A 21 8.98 -10.08 -0.33
CA ARG A 21 9.79 -8.95 0.11
C ARG A 21 9.11 -7.62 -0.22
N LEU A 22 8.35 -7.59 -1.32
CA LEU A 22 7.53 -6.43 -1.68
C LEU A 22 6.33 -6.28 -0.74
N ARG A 23 5.73 -7.36 -0.26
CA ARG A 23 4.63 -7.38 0.72
C ARG A 23 5.10 -6.82 2.06
N VAL A 24 6.25 -7.29 2.55
CA VAL A 24 6.87 -6.76 3.76
C VAL A 24 7.24 -5.29 3.57
N LEU A 25 7.80 -4.89 2.42
CA LEU A 25 8.11 -3.49 2.15
C LEU A 25 6.83 -2.63 2.02
N ASN A 26 5.78 -3.12 1.37
CA ASN A 26 4.50 -2.42 1.19
C ASN A 26 3.70 -2.28 2.48
N ILE A 27 3.90 -3.17 3.44
CA ILE A 27 3.27 -3.08 4.76
C ILE A 27 4.16 -2.26 5.70
N ALA A 28 5.44 -2.59 5.80
CA ALA A 28 6.35 -2.02 6.79
C ALA A 28 6.78 -0.59 6.45
N VAL A 29 7.07 -0.27 5.19
CA VAL A 29 7.56 1.06 4.82
C VAL A 29 6.50 2.14 5.06
N PRO A 30 5.25 2.04 4.55
CA PRO A 30 4.24 3.06 4.83
C PRO A 30 3.92 3.19 6.31
N GLN A 31 3.98 2.10 7.07
CA GLN A 31 3.70 2.09 8.50
C GLN A 31 4.82 2.71 9.33
N LEU A 32 6.09 2.44 9.01
CA LEU A 32 7.23 3.08 9.67
C LEU A 32 7.25 4.58 9.38
N VAL A 33 6.99 4.95 8.12
CA VAL A 33 6.88 6.34 7.68
C VAL A 33 5.69 7.02 8.39
N GLY A 34 4.52 6.39 8.42
CA GLY A 34 3.34 6.88 9.15
C GLY A 34 3.57 7.03 10.65
N ALA A 35 4.23 6.07 11.30
CA ALA A 35 4.60 6.14 12.71
C ALA A 35 5.58 7.29 13.01
N ALA A 36 6.52 7.56 12.11
CA ALA A 36 7.39 8.73 12.19
C ALA A 36 6.61 10.04 12.04
N GLY A 37 5.66 10.10 11.08
CA GLY A 37 4.74 11.22 10.93
C GLY A 37 3.94 11.49 12.20
N LEU A 38 3.39 10.43 12.82
CA LEU A 38 2.65 10.52 14.08
C LEU A 38 3.52 11.08 15.22
N ALA A 39 4.75 10.59 15.35
CA ALA A 39 5.67 11.03 16.39
C ALA A 39 6.04 12.52 16.21
N LEU A 40 6.30 12.94 14.98
CA LEU A 40 6.58 14.33 14.63
C LEU A 40 5.36 15.23 14.89
N GLY A 41 4.16 14.81 14.47
CA GLY A 41 2.92 15.55 14.71
C GLY A 41 2.62 15.69 16.20
N ALA A 42 2.72 14.60 16.96
CA ALA A 42 2.48 14.60 18.41
C ALA A 42 3.47 15.48 19.18
N SER A 43 4.72 15.61 18.69
CA SER A 43 5.71 16.52 19.30
C SER A 43 5.39 18.01 19.11
N GLN A 44 4.59 18.35 18.10
CA GLN A 44 4.21 19.73 17.79
C GLN A 44 2.83 20.12 18.35
N PHE A 45 2.17 19.20 19.05
CA PHE A 45 0.90 19.46 19.72
C PHE A 45 1.05 20.66 20.67
N GLY A 46 0.27 21.72 20.45
CA GLY A 46 0.32 22.97 21.23
C GLY A 46 1.32 24.03 20.78
N HIS A 47 2.13 23.78 19.74
CA HIS A 47 3.10 24.74 19.20
C HIS A 47 2.67 25.22 17.79
N GLY A 48 1.77 26.22 17.75
CA GLY A 48 1.00 26.57 16.55
C GLY A 48 1.80 26.81 15.25
N TRP A 49 2.82 27.67 15.28
CA TRP A 49 3.58 28.00 14.06
C TRP A 49 4.65 26.96 13.69
N SER A 50 5.24 26.27 14.68
CA SER A 50 6.21 25.20 14.40
C SER A 50 5.52 23.96 13.82
N ALA A 51 4.29 23.65 14.23
CA ALA A 51 3.48 22.60 13.63
C ALA A 51 3.27 22.83 12.12
N VAL A 52 2.94 24.06 11.71
CA VAL A 52 2.73 24.41 10.29
C VAL A 52 4.01 24.23 9.47
N ALA A 53 5.14 24.72 9.99
CA ALA A 53 6.43 24.59 9.30
C ALA A 53 6.84 23.12 9.13
N VAL A 54 6.70 22.30 10.18
CA VAL A 54 7.02 20.87 10.13
C VAL A 54 6.08 20.13 9.17
N LEU A 55 4.77 20.37 9.24
CA LEU A 55 3.80 19.74 8.34
C LEU A 55 4.04 20.13 6.87
N THR A 56 4.49 21.35 6.61
CA THR A 56 4.82 21.82 5.25
C THR A 56 6.05 21.10 4.71
N VAL A 57 7.10 20.95 5.51
CA VAL A 57 8.30 20.17 5.12
C VAL A 57 7.93 18.70 4.88
N VAL A 58 7.11 18.12 5.76
CA VAL A 58 6.62 16.73 5.62
C VAL A 58 5.79 16.57 4.34
N ALA A 59 4.93 17.54 4.00
CA ALA A 59 4.16 17.54 2.77
C ALA A 59 5.05 17.60 1.52
N LEU A 60 6.10 18.42 1.57
CA LEU A 60 7.10 18.54 0.50
C LEU A 60 7.84 17.22 0.29
N VAL A 61 8.28 16.58 1.37
CA VAL A 61 8.93 15.26 1.31
C VAL A 61 7.96 14.20 0.78
N ALA A 62 6.71 14.18 1.25
CA ALA A 62 5.69 13.26 0.76
C ALA A 62 5.42 13.44 -0.75
N GLY A 63 5.33 14.68 -1.22
CA GLY A 63 5.16 15.01 -2.63
C GLY A 63 6.36 14.57 -3.49
N MET A 64 7.59 14.79 -3.02
CA MET A 64 8.79 14.31 -3.72
C MET A 64 8.84 12.78 -3.79
N VAL A 65 8.55 12.11 -2.69
CA VAL A 65 8.54 10.63 -2.60
C VAL A 65 7.43 10.04 -3.49
N SER A 66 6.31 10.73 -3.69
CA SER A 66 5.21 10.28 -4.56
C SER A 66 5.61 10.04 -6.02
N THR A 67 6.65 10.71 -6.52
CA THR A 67 7.13 10.56 -7.90
C THR A 67 7.86 9.24 -8.19
N ILE A 68 8.24 8.49 -7.16
CA ILE A 68 9.14 7.34 -7.27
C ILE A 68 8.36 6.03 -7.55
N GLY A 69 7.07 5.98 -7.24
CA GLY A 69 6.22 4.82 -7.51
C GLY A 69 4.98 4.76 -6.62
N ALA A 70 4.05 3.84 -6.93
CA ALA A 70 2.76 3.71 -6.23
C ALA A 70 2.90 3.54 -4.71
N ILE A 71 3.89 2.74 -4.27
CA ILE A 71 4.18 2.46 -2.86
C ILE A 71 4.70 3.70 -2.15
N ALA A 72 5.52 4.48 -2.85
CA ALA A 72 6.11 5.71 -2.34
C ALA A 72 5.04 6.80 -2.17
N SER A 73 4.10 6.88 -3.12
CA SER A 73 2.92 7.75 -3.00
C SER A 73 2.02 7.38 -1.82
N ALA A 74 1.68 6.10 -1.67
CA ALA A 74 0.90 5.61 -0.54
C ALA A 74 1.58 5.88 0.81
N SER A 75 2.91 5.74 0.86
CA SER A 75 3.73 6.07 2.04
C SER A 75 3.69 7.57 2.37
N GLY A 76 3.80 8.43 1.36
CA GLY A 76 3.72 9.88 1.52
C GLY A 76 2.35 10.36 2.02
N LEU A 77 1.27 9.77 1.51
CA LEU A 77 -0.09 10.05 2.00
C LEU A 77 -0.27 9.61 3.46
N ASN A 78 0.18 8.39 3.80
CA ASN A 78 0.08 7.88 5.16
C ASN A 78 0.92 8.69 6.16
N LEU A 79 2.10 9.17 5.72
CA LEU A 79 2.95 10.08 6.49
C LEU A 79 2.19 11.34 6.89
N LEU A 80 1.59 12.01 5.90
CA LEU A 80 0.84 13.24 6.08
C LEU A 80 -0.37 13.04 6.98
N LEU A 81 -1.14 11.98 6.71
CA LEU A 81 -2.34 11.66 7.45
C LEU A 81 -2.03 11.41 8.93
N MET A 82 -1.00 10.61 9.23
CA MET A 82 -0.59 10.36 10.61
C MET A 82 0.04 11.58 11.28
N ALA A 83 0.77 12.43 10.55
CA ALA A 83 1.30 13.67 11.09
C ALA A 83 0.19 14.65 11.50
N VAL A 84 -0.85 14.79 10.67
CA VAL A 84 -2.02 15.63 10.98
C VAL A 84 -2.78 15.08 12.19
N ILE A 85 -3.01 13.76 12.25
CA ILE A 85 -3.65 13.11 13.41
C ILE A 85 -2.84 13.36 14.69
N GLY A 86 -1.50 13.24 14.61
CA GLY A 86 -0.62 13.49 15.75
C GLY A 86 -0.62 14.93 16.21
N ALA A 87 -0.67 15.89 15.29
CA ALA A 87 -0.72 17.31 15.63
C ALA A 87 -2.09 17.77 16.14
N GLY A 88 -3.17 17.07 15.79
CA GLY A 88 -4.54 17.45 16.11
C GLY A 88 -5.14 16.78 17.35
N LEU A 89 -4.58 15.67 17.83
CA LEU A 89 -5.15 14.91 18.95
C LEU A 89 -4.23 14.87 20.19
N PRO A 90 -4.80 14.92 21.40
CA PRO A 90 -4.03 14.71 22.63
C PRO A 90 -3.55 13.25 22.69
N MET A 91 -2.27 13.05 22.40
CA MET A 91 -1.65 11.73 22.38
C MET A 91 -1.37 11.19 23.80
N PRO A 92 -1.43 9.86 24.01
CA PRO A 92 -1.06 9.26 25.28
C PRO A 92 0.40 9.59 25.63
N SER A 93 0.64 10.14 26.82
CA SER A 93 2.01 10.34 27.33
C SER A 93 2.64 8.99 27.70
N PRO A 94 3.93 8.74 27.39
CA PRO A 94 4.86 9.58 26.62
C PRO A 94 4.66 9.50 25.09
N TRP A 95 5.21 10.48 24.37
CA TRP A 95 5.14 10.64 22.90
C TRP A 95 5.43 9.38 22.07
N TRP A 96 6.21 8.43 22.58
CA TRP A 96 6.54 7.16 21.91
C TRP A 96 5.49 6.05 22.08
N ARG A 97 4.53 6.16 23.02
CA ARG A 97 3.48 5.14 23.22
C ARG A 97 2.54 5.05 22.03
N GLY A 98 2.15 6.18 21.45
CA GLY A 98 1.27 6.21 20.27
C GLY A 98 1.86 5.44 19.09
N PRO A 99 3.08 5.79 18.63
CA PRO A 99 3.79 5.07 17.57
C PRO A 99 3.99 3.58 17.89
N MET A 100 4.39 3.23 19.12
CA MET A 100 4.59 1.82 19.49
C MET A 100 3.30 0.99 19.43
N LEU A 101 2.15 1.56 19.81
CA LEU A 101 0.87 0.88 19.74
C LEU A 101 0.43 0.62 18.29
N ILE A 102 0.69 1.57 17.38
CA ILE A 102 0.45 1.37 15.94
C ILE A 102 1.35 0.24 15.43
N LEU A 103 2.66 0.32 15.70
CA LEU A 103 3.63 -0.69 15.26
C LEU A 103 3.32 -2.08 15.82
N ALA A 104 2.80 -2.17 17.05
CA ALA A 104 2.36 -3.45 17.63
C ALA A 104 1.19 -4.06 16.84
N GLY A 105 0.22 -3.24 16.41
CA GLY A 105 -0.88 -3.68 15.54
C GLY A 105 -0.37 -4.15 14.18
N THR A 106 0.56 -3.39 13.58
CA THR A 106 1.22 -3.76 12.32
C THR A 106 1.99 -5.07 12.45
N ALA A 107 2.75 -5.23 13.54
CA ALA A 107 3.59 -6.41 13.77
C ALA A 107 2.74 -7.68 13.94
N LEU A 108 1.59 -7.60 14.61
CA LEU A 108 0.67 -8.71 14.76
C LEU A 108 0.09 -9.16 13.40
N VAL A 109 -0.36 -8.20 12.58
CA VAL A 109 -0.88 -8.50 11.23
C VAL A 109 0.23 -9.06 10.34
N LEU A 110 1.42 -8.48 10.40
CA LEU A 110 2.59 -8.96 9.66
C LEU A 110 2.93 -10.40 10.05
N ALA A 111 2.91 -10.73 11.34
CA ALA A 111 3.14 -12.08 11.85
C ALA A 111 2.08 -13.07 11.35
N MET A 112 0.80 -12.68 11.35
CA MET A 112 -0.28 -13.51 10.79
C MET A 112 -0.16 -13.70 9.28
N ALA A 113 0.18 -12.65 8.54
CA ALA A 113 0.42 -12.71 7.10
C ALA A 113 1.62 -13.60 6.74
N LEU A 114 2.67 -13.59 7.56
CA LEU A 114 3.82 -14.49 7.48
C LEU A 114 3.45 -15.95 7.81
N LEU A 115 2.51 -16.18 8.72
CA LEU A 115 2.10 -17.52 9.11
C LEU A 115 1.16 -18.18 8.08
N ALA A 116 0.32 -17.39 7.41
CA ALA A 116 -0.54 -17.85 6.31
C ALA A 116 0.24 -18.12 5.00
N TRP A 117 1.52 -17.76 4.97
CA TRP A 117 2.42 -17.83 3.81
C TRP A 117 2.59 -19.19 3.14
N PRO A 118 2.83 -20.30 3.87
CA PRO A 118 3.15 -21.59 3.23
C PRO A 118 1.97 -22.11 2.39
N ALA A 119 0.75 -21.68 2.72
CA ALA A 119 -0.47 -22.08 2.03
C ALA A 119 -0.70 -21.36 0.68
N ARG A 120 -0.03 -20.24 0.38
CA ARG A 120 -0.38 -19.36 -0.77
C ARG A 120 0.69 -19.11 -1.83
N SER A 121 1.84 -19.79 -1.78
CA SER A 121 3.06 -19.46 -2.55
C SER A 121 2.96 -19.47 -4.11
N ARG A 122 1.79 -19.78 -4.71
CA ARG A 122 1.59 -19.79 -6.19
C ARG A 122 0.26 -19.21 -6.68
N ILE A 123 -0.59 -18.75 -5.76
CA ILE A 123 -1.93 -18.24 -6.04
C ILE A 123 -1.96 -16.81 -6.60
N PRO A 124 -1.10 -15.87 -6.15
CA PRO A 124 -1.37 -14.47 -6.38
C PRO A 124 -1.23 -14.02 -7.85
N GLU A 125 -0.21 -14.52 -8.56
CA GLU A 125 -0.04 -14.29 -10.00
C GLU A 125 -1.21 -14.79 -10.85
N ARG A 126 -1.88 -15.86 -10.40
CA ARG A 126 -3.06 -16.39 -11.10
C ARG A 126 -4.31 -15.57 -10.79
N VAL A 127 -4.40 -15.03 -9.57
CA VAL A 127 -5.49 -14.15 -9.15
C VAL A 127 -5.39 -12.81 -9.88
N ALA A 128 -4.23 -12.17 -9.91
CA ALA A 128 -4.04 -10.90 -10.62
C ALA A 128 -4.37 -11.00 -12.13
N VAL A 129 -4.00 -12.12 -12.77
CA VAL A 129 -4.40 -12.36 -14.18
C VAL A 129 -5.90 -12.65 -14.29
N ALA A 130 -6.48 -13.43 -13.39
CA ALA A 130 -7.92 -13.68 -13.38
C ALA A 130 -8.74 -12.40 -13.17
N ASP A 131 -8.29 -11.52 -12.28
CA ASP A 131 -8.95 -10.24 -11.99
C ASP A 131 -8.88 -9.30 -13.21
N ALA A 132 -7.76 -9.29 -13.95
CA ALA A 132 -7.67 -8.55 -15.21
C ALA A 132 -8.64 -9.08 -16.29
N TYR A 133 -8.80 -10.40 -16.38
CA TYR A 133 -9.80 -11.01 -17.27
C TYR A 133 -11.24 -10.74 -16.81
N SER A 134 -11.52 -10.73 -15.51
CA SER A 134 -12.84 -10.40 -14.96
C SER A 134 -13.19 -8.94 -15.22
N ALA A 135 -12.28 -8.00 -14.92
CA ALA A 135 -12.50 -6.58 -15.15
C ALA A 135 -12.74 -6.27 -16.64
N THR A 136 -12.03 -6.95 -17.55
CA THR A 136 -12.28 -6.79 -19.00
C THR A 136 -13.61 -7.38 -19.43
N ALA A 137 -14.06 -8.49 -18.85
CA ALA A 137 -15.41 -9.02 -19.06
C ALA A 137 -16.48 -8.04 -18.55
N ASP A 138 -16.28 -7.43 -17.38
CA ASP A 138 -17.19 -6.44 -16.80
C ASP A 138 -17.25 -5.16 -17.63
N LEU A 139 -16.13 -4.70 -18.19
CA LEU A 139 -16.10 -3.60 -19.14
C LEU A 139 -16.93 -3.91 -20.39
N MET A 140 -16.75 -5.11 -20.96
CA MET A 140 -17.53 -5.55 -22.13
C MET A 140 -19.03 -5.65 -21.81
N ALA A 141 -19.39 -6.06 -20.59
CA ALA A 141 -20.76 -6.09 -20.12
C ALA A 141 -21.35 -4.68 -19.89
N ALA A 142 -20.52 -3.71 -19.48
CA ALA A 142 -20.91 -2.32 -19.27
C ALA A 142 -21.00 -1.51 -20.58
N ALA A 143 -20.72 -2.11 -21.75
CA ALA A 143 -20.74 -1.44 -23.04
C ALA A 143 -22.11 -0.80 -23.33
N GLY A 144 -22.09 0.51 -23.61
CA GLY A 144 -23.31 1.27 -23.89
C GLY A 144 -24.14 1.64 -22.67
N THR A 145 -23.62 1.44 -21.45
CA THR A 145 -24.25 1.87 -20.20
C THR A 145 -23.50 3.05 -19.57
N ASP A 146 -24.14 3.76 -18.64
CA ASP A 146 -23.52 4.83 -17.86
C ASP A 146 -22.35 4.33 -16.97
N ALA A 147 -22.26 3.02 -16.74
CA ALA A 147 -21.18 2.40 -15.96
C ALA A 147 -19.87 2.21 -16.74
N TRP A 148 -19.86 2.48 -18.06
CA TRP A 148 -18.71 2.23 -18.93
C TRP A 148 -17.43 2.94 -18.48
N GLU A 149 -17.51 4.21 -18.07
CA GLU A 149 -16.33 4.97 -17.66
C GLU A 149 -15.70 4.42 -16.37
N ALA A 150 -16.53 4.01 -15.41
CA ALA A 150 -16.07 3.39 -14.17
C ALA A 150 -15.41 2.03 -14.43
N ALA A 151 -16.05 1.18 -15.25
CA ALA A 151 -15.49 -0.12 -15.63
C ALA A 151 -14.17 0.03 -16.41
N ARG A 152 -14.03 1.08 -17.24
CA ARG A 152 -12.79 1.37 -17.97
C ARG A 152 -11.65 1.77 -17.03
N ALA A 153 -11.95 2.56 -16.00
CA ALA A 153 -10.97 2.92 -14.97
C ALA A 153 -10.52 1.67 -14.18
N GLU A 154 -11.46 0.79 -13.85
CA GLU A 154 -11.20 -0.46 -13.12
C GLU A 154 -10.31 -1.42 -13.92
N VAL A 155 -10.56 -1.60 -15.23
CA VAL A 155 -9.69 -2.36 -16.13
C VAL A 155 -8.27 -1.81 -16.16
N THR A 156 -8.13 -0.49 -16.24
CA THR A 156 -6.81 0.15 -16.27
C THR A 156 -6.05 -0.09 -14.97
N LEU A 157 -6.75 -0.03 -13.83
CA LEU A 157 -6.18 -0.30 -12.52
C LEU A 157 -5.75 -1.77 -12.40
N ALA A 158 -6.62 -2.72 -12.82
CA ALA A 158 -6.33 -4.16 -12.81
C ALA A 158 -5.13 -4.51 -13.70
N LEU A 159 -5.03 -3.93 -14.90
CA LEU A 159 -3.90 -4.14 -15.81
C LEU A 159 -2.59 -3.58 -15.23
N ASN A 160 -2.60 -2.35 -14.72
CA ASN A 160 -1.42 -1.75 -14.08
C ASN A 160 -0.94 -2.59 -12.90
N HIS A 161 -1.87 -3.07 -12.07
CA HIS A 161 -1.56 -3.94 -10.94
C HIS A 161 -0.91 -5.27 -11.40
N ALA A 162 -1.47 -5.92 -12.42
CA ALA A 162 -0.91 -7.15 -12.97
C ALA A 162 0.49 -6.93 -13.58
N TYR A 163 0.71 -5.82 -14.28
CA TYR A 163 2.02 -5.46 -14.83
C TYR A 163 3.07 -5.19 -13.76
N ASP A 164 2.76 -4.37 -12.75
CA ASP A 164 3.67 -4.04 -11.65
C ASP A 164 4.13 -5.29 -10.90
N LEU A 165 3.20 -6.22 -10.66
CA LEU A 165 3.46 -7.50 -9.99
C LEU A 165 4.40 -8.38 -10.83
N LEU A 166 4.13 -8.53 -12.13
CA LEU A 166 4.93 -9.34 -13.04
C LEU A 166 6.33 -8.73 -13.28
N LEU A 167 6.43 -7.40 -13.42
CA LEU A 167 7.69 -6.67 -13.57
C LEU A 167 8.54 -6.73 -12.30
N GLY A 168 7.94 -6.52 -11.13
CA GLY A 168 8.61 -6.61 -9.83
C GLY A 168 9.22 -7.99 -9.61
N ARG A 169 8.49 -9.06 -9.96
CA ARG A 169 9.01 -10.43 -9.84
C ARG A 169 10.10 -10.74 -10.87
N ARG A 170 10.04 -10.18 -12.08
CA ARG A 170 11.08 -10.34 -13.11
C ARG A 170 12.39 -9.65 -12.72
N ALA A 171 12.33 -8.47 -12.10
CA ALA A 171 13.50 -7.76 -11.61
C ALA A 171 14.24 -8.49 -10.48
N LEU A 172 13.54 -9.36 -9.74
CA LEU A 172 14.04 -10.04 -8.54
C LEU A 172 14.34 -11.53 -8.73
N ALA A 173 13.89 -12.15 -9.83
CA ALA A 173 14.09 -13.57 -10.09
C ALA A 173 15.36 -13.82 -10.93
N PRO A 174 16.37 -14.56 -10.42
CA PRO A 174 17.47 -15.03 -11.25
C PRO A 174 16.99 -16.21 -12.10
N GLY A 175 16.76 -15.97 -13.39
CA GLY A 175 16.51 -17.01 -14.38
C GLY A 175 15.12 -16.99 -15.04
N ARG A 176 15.04 -17.69 -16.17
CA ARG A 176 13.91 -17.67 -17.10
C ARG A 176 12.81 -18.64 -16.65
N SER A 177 11.82 -18.15 -15.90
CA SER A 177 10.68 -18.99 -15.47
C SER A 177 9.63 -19.12 -16.59
N ARG A 178 9.34 -20.37 -16.99
CA ARG A 178 8.36 -20.67 -18.07
C ARG A 178 6.93 -20.24 -17.69
N GLY A 179 6.59 -20.29 -16.39
CA GLY A 179 5.28 -19.85 -15.88
C GLY A 179 5.04 -18.34 -16.06
N MET A 180 6.04 -17.51 -15.76
CA MET A 180 5.93 -16.06 -15.95
C MET A 180 5.82 -15.68 -17.43
N SER A 181 6.60 -16.36 -18.28
CA SER A 181 6.54 -16.13 -19.74
C SER A 181 5.13 -16.41 -20.29
N ARG A 182 4.44 -17.41 -19.74
CA ARG A 182 3.06 -17.73 -20.10
C ARG A 182 2.06 -16.68 -19.58
N LEU A 183 2.24 -16.17 -18.37
CA LEU A 183 1.34 -15.15 -17.80
C LEU A 183 1.49 -13.80 -18.52
N VAL A 184 2.71 -13.39 -18.87
CA VAL A 184 2.95 -12.19 -19.68
C VAL A 184 2.36 -12.33 -21.08
N ALA A 185 2.45 -13.53 -21.68
CA ALA A 185 1.82 -13.78 -22.98
C ALA A 185 0.28 -13.70 -22.92
N LEU A 186 -0.34 -14.16 -21.83
CA LEU A 186 -1.78 -14.02 -21.61
C LEU A 186 -2.19 -12.57 -21.37
N LEU A 187 -1.41 -11.81 -20.61
CA LEU A 187 -1.69 -10.39 -20.35
C LEU A 187 -1.57 -9.55 -21.63
N ASN A 188 -0.57 -9.82 -22.47
CA ASN A 188 -0.41 -9.17 -23.78
C ASN A 188 -1.56 -9.49 -24.75
N ALA A 189 -2.34 -10.55 -24.53
CA ALA A 189 -3.50 -10.85 -25.35
C ALA A 189 -4.72 -9.98 -25.01
N LEU A 190 -4.68 -9.24 -23.90
CA LEU A 190 -5.75 -8.33 -23.44
C LEU A 190 -5.58 -6.87 -23.91
N THR A 191 -4.39 -6.51 -24.39
CA THR A 191 -4.04 -5.17 -24.92
C THR A 191 -4.08 -5.16 -26.44
#